data_AF-A0A078GRY4-F1
#
_entry.id   AF-A0A078GRY4-F1
#
_cell.length_a   1.000
_cell.length_b   1.000
_cell.length_c   1.000
_cell.angle_alpha   90.00
_cell.angle_beta   90.00
_cell.angle_gamma   90.00
#
_symmetry.space_group_name_H-M   'P 1'
#
loop_
_entity.id
_entity.type
_entity.pdbx_description
1 polymer ?
#
loop_
_entity_poly.entity_id
_entity_poly.type
_entity_poly.pdbx_seq_one_letter_code
_entity_poly.pdbx_strand_id
1 'polypeptide(L)'
;MASTKVQRIMTQPINLIFRFLQSKARIQIWLFEQKDLRIEGRITGFDEYMNLVLDEAEEVSIKKNTRKPLGRILLKGDNITLMMNT
;
A
#
# COMPACT_ATOMS: atom_id res chain seq x y z
N MET A 1 8.70 -38.09 -11.45
CA MET A 1 8.87 -37.08 -10.39
C MET A 1 7.54 -36.36 -10.22
N ALA A 2 6.86 -36.55 -9.09
CA ALA A 2 5.54 -35.96 -8.87
C ALA A 2 5.66 -34.44 -8.69
N SER A 3 4.91 -33.68 -9.49
CA SER A 3 4.80 -32.23 -9.35
C SER A 3 4.20 -31.90 -7.99
N THR A 4 5.00 -31.33 -7.09
CA THR A 4 4.56 -30.90 -5.77
C THR A 4 3.55 -29.77 -5.97
N LYS A 5 2.25 -30.06 -5.84
CA LYS A 5 1.20 -29.03 -5.79
C LYS A 5 1.51 -28.13 -4.59
N VAL A 6 2.06 -26.95 -4.85
CA VAL A 6 2.20 -25.90 -3.84
C VAL A 6 0.79 -25.52 -3.40
N GLN A 7 0.39 -25.95 -2.19
CA GLN A 7 -0.82 -25.44 -1.55
C GLN A 7 -0.61 -23.94 -1.32
N ARG A 8 -1.50 -23.11 -1.89
CA ARG A 8 -1.51 -21.68 -1.57
C ARG A 8 -1.84 -21.53 -0.10
N ILE A 9 -0.84 -21.12 0.68
CA ILE A 9 -1.02 -20.78 2.09
C ILE A 9 -1.95 -19.57 2.13
N MET A 10 -3.09 -19.69 2.82
CA MET A 10 -3.99 -18.58 3.08
C MET A 10 -3.32 -17.66 4.10
N THR A 11 -2.87 -16.49 3.66
CA THR A 11 -2.22 -15.51 4.54
C THR A 11 -3.22 -14.51 5.07
N GLN A 12 -3.14 -14.22 6.37
CA GLN A 12 -3.90 -13.13 6.98
C GLN A 12 -3.50 -11.78 6.35
N PRO A 13 -4.43 -10.83 6.16
CA PRO A 13 -4.14 -9.52 5.56
C PRO A 13 -3.03 -8.75 6.29
N ILE A 14 -2.98 -8.85 7.62
CA ILE A 14 -1.92 -8.21 8.43
C ILE A 14 -0.52 -8.72 8.05
N ASN A 15 -0.39 -10.00 7.68
CA ASN A 15 0.88 -10.57 7.25
C ASN A 15 1.33 -9.99 5.90
N LEU A 16 0.39 -9.56 5.05
CA LEU A 16 0.70 -8.90 3.79
C LEU A 16 1.25 -7.48 4.03
N ILE A 17 0.63 -6.72 4.94
CA ILE A 17 1.11 -5.39 5.34
C ILE A 17 2.50 -5.49 5.97
N PHE A 18 2.68 -6.49 6.85
CA PHE A 18 3.97 -6.76 7.47
C PHE A 18 5.04 -7.10 6.43
N ARG A 19 4.69 -7.87 5.39
CA ARG A 19 5.58 -8.14 4.25
C ARG A 19 5.95 -6.86 3.51
N PHE A 20 5.00 -5.96 3.23
CA PHE A 20 5.29 -4.68 2.57
C PHE A 20 6.21 -3.78 3.41
N LEU A 21 6.02 -3.76 4.73
CA LEU A 21 6.89 -3.08 5.68
C LEU A 21 8.32 -3.65 5.65
N GLN A 22 8.46 -4.99 5.74
CA GLN A 22 9.76 -5.66 5.75
C GLN A 22 10.53 -5.51 4.43
N SER A 23 9.84 -5.66 3.30
CA SER A 23 10.47 -5.53 1.97
C SER A 23 10.76 -4.10 1.58
N LYS A 24 10.26 -3.11 2.33
CA LYS A 24 10.28 -1.68 1.97
C LYS A 24 9.76 -1.45 0.54
N ALA A 25 8.78 -2.27 0.14
CA ALA A 25 8.19 -2.20 -1.18
C ALA A 25 7.43 -0.89 -1.34
N ARG A 26 7.47 -0.34 -2.54
CA ARG A 26 6.65 0.82 -2.90
C ARG A 26 5.25 0.32 -3.24
N ILE A 27 4.30 0.73 -2.43
CA ILE A 27 2.90 0.34 -2.59
C ILE A 27 2.09 1.49 -3.18
N GLN A 28 1.02 1.15 -3.88
CA GLN A 28 0.01 2.09 -4.33
C GLN A 28 -1.27 1.87 -3.53
N ILE A 29 -1.83 2.96 -3.03
CA ILE A 29 -3.02 3.01 -2.18
C ILE A 29 -4.12 3.74 -2.92
N TRP A 30 -5.28 3.11 -2.99
CA TRP A 30 -6.49 3.70 -3.54
C TRP A 30 -7.27 4.36 -2.42
N LEU A 31 -7.66 5.60 -2.65
CA LEU A 31 -8.35 6.41 -1.66
C LEU A 31 -9.87 6.18 -1.73
N PHE A 32 -10.53 6.24 -0.58
CA PHE A 32 -11.99 6.18 -0.49
C PHE A 32 -12.61 7.37 -1.25
N GLU A 33 -13.63 7.08 -2.07
CA GLU A 33 -14.35 8.04 -2.94
C GLU A 33 -13.52 8.83 -3.97
N GLN A 34 -12.19 8.78 -3.92
CA GLN A 34 -11.29 9.45 -4.86
C GLN A 34 -10.74 8.47 -5.91
N LYS A 35 -11.44 8.38 -7.05
CA LYS A 35 -11.03 7.51 -8.17
C LYS A 35 -9.82 8.04 -8.94
N ASP A 36 -9.63 9.36 -8.96
CA ASP A 36 -8.63 10.02 -9.79
C ASP A 36 -7.27 10.20 -9.08
N LEU A 37 -7.23 9.98 -7.77
CA LEU A 37 -6.04 10.17 -6.94
C LEU A 37 -5.65 8.85 -6.29
N ARG A 38 -4.35 8.59 -6.28
CA ARG A 38 -3.74 7.47 -5.58
C ARG A 38 -2.54 7.97 -4.79
N ILE A 39 -2.25 7.32 -3.68
CA ILE A 39 -1.02 7.60 -2.92
C ILE A 39 -0.05 6.46 -3.17
N GLU A 40 1.16 6.79 -3.59
CA GLU A 40 2.27 5.85 -3.63
C GLU A 40 3.25 6.17 -2.51
N GLY A 41 3.87 5.15 -1.92
CA GLY A 41 4.87 5.35 -0.89
C GLY A 41 5.39 4.03 -0.32
N ARG A 42 6.34 4.13 0.61
CA ARG A 42 6.86 2.97 1.34
C ARG A 42 6.34 2.97 2.77
N ILE A 43 5.78 1.86 3.22
CA ILE A 43 5.30 1.74 4.60
C ILE A 43 6.51 1.72 5.53
N THR A 44 6.50 2.58 6.56
CA THR A 44 7.49 2.61 7.64
C THR A 44 6.89 2.23 8.99
N GLY A 45 5.57 2.31 9.13
CA GLY A 45 4.84 1.86 10.31
C GLY A 45 3.34 1.77 10.02
N PHE A 46 2.63 0.98 10.82
CA PHE A 46 1.17 0.88 10.83
C PHE A 46 0.65 0.61 12.25
N ASP A 47 -0.62 0.88 12.50
CA ASP A 47 -1.29 0.63 13.78
C ASP A 47 -2.51 -0.31 13.63
N GLU A 48 -3.25 -0.51 14.72
CA GLU A 48 -4.46 -1.36 14.76
C GLU A 48 -5.62 -0.82 13.92
N TYR A 49 -5.64 0.49 13.67
CA TYR A 49 -6.65 1.17 12.85
C TYR A 49 -6.24 1.28 11.39
N MET A 50 -5.12 0.68 11.00
CA MET A 50 -4.55 0.74 9.66
C MET A 50 -4.12 2.15 9.24
N ASN A 51 -3.83 3.04 10.19
CA ASN A 51 -3.13 4.27 9.87
C ASN A 51 -1.71 3.92 9.44
N LEU A 52 -1.26 4.46 8.32
CA LEU A 52 0.04 4.12 7.73
C LEU A 52 0.97 5.33 7.77
N VAL A 53 2.19 5.12 8.25
CA VAL A 53 3.28 6.07 8.03
C VAL A 53 3.96 5.70 6.73
N LEU A 54 3.90 6.60 5.76
CA LEU A 54 4.48 6.44 4.43
C LEU A 54 5.69 7.35 4.28
N ASP A 55 6.79 6.79 3.79
CA ASP A 55 7.99 7.52 3.40
C ASP A 55 8.08 7.61 1.88
N GLU A 56 8.78 8.63 1.37
CA GLU A 56 8.87 8.94 -0.06
C GLU A 56 7.49 8.97 -0.75
N ALA A 57 6.48 9.49 -0.05
CA ALA A 57 5.11 9.47 -0.53
C ALA A 57 4.90 10.45 -1.69
N GLU A 58 4.11 10.02 -2.67
CA GLU A 58 3.71 10.79 -3.85
C GLU A 58 2.20 10.68 -4.04
N GLU A 59 1.57 11.81 -4.36
CA GLU A 59 0.21 11.84 -4.88
C GLU A 59 0.25 11.64 -6.39
N VAL A 60 -0.43 10.60 -6.88
CA VAL A 60 -0.51 10.22 -8.29
C VAL A 60 -1.90 10.56 -8.79
N SER A 61 -1.99 11.53 -9.70
CA SER A 61 -3.24 11.85 -10.39
C SER A 61 -3.37 11.03 -11.66
N ILE A 62 -4.31 10.08 -11.70
CA ILE A 62 -4.52 9.19 -12.85
C ILE A 62 -4.95 9.98 -14.09
N LYS A 63 -5.84 10.98 -13.91
CA LYS A 63 -6.35 11.80 -15.02
C LYS A 63 -5.27 12.65 -15.68
N LYS A 64 -4.39 13.24 -14.87
CA LYS A 64 -3.35 14.17 -15.35
C LYS A 64 -2.02 13.49 -15.59
N ASN A 65 -1.89 12.23 -15.16
CA ASN A 65 -0.64 11.47 -15.11
C ASN A 65 0.51 12.25 -14.45
N THR A 66 0.17 13.04 -13.42
CA THR A 66 1.13 13.85 -12.67
C THR A 66 1.42 13.21 -11.32
N ARG A 67 2.67 13.37 -10.87
CA ARG A 67 3.15 12.91 -9.56
C ARG A 67 3.56 14.14 -8.75
N LYS A 68 3.03 14.26 -7.54
CA LYS A 68 3.38 15.35 -6.62
C LYS A 68 4.05 14.75 -5.37
N PRO A 69 5.31 15.09 -5.07
CA PRO A 69 5.98 14.61 -3.87
C PRO A 69 5.33 15.20 -2.62
N LEU A 70 5.05 14.34 -1.65
CA LEU A 70 4.52 14.69 -0.32
C LEU A 70 5.57 14.48 0.78
N GLY A 71 6.57 13.63 0.55
CA GLY A 71 7.60 13.31 1.55
C GLY A 71 7.07 12.29 2.55
N ARG A 72 7.26 12.53 3.86
CA ARG A 72 6.77 11.63 4.91
C ARG A 72 5.40 12.06 5.39
N ILE A 73 4.42 11.18 5.30
CA ILE A 73 3.03 11.46 5.69
C ILE A 73 2.47 10.37 6.58
N LEU A 74 1.46 10.73 7.37
CA LEU A 74 0.58 9.78 8.05
C LEU A 74 -0.75 9.75 7.30
N LEU A 75 -1.08 8.60 6.70
CA LEU A 75 -2.33 8.34 6.02
C LEU A 75 -3.30 7.67 6.99
N LYS A 76 -4.51 8.22 7.12
CA LYS A 76 -5.54 7.62 7.98
C LYS A 76 -6.12 6.37 7.33
N GLY A 77 -6.37 5.33 8.14
CA GLY A 77 -6.87 4.03 7.68
C GLY A 77 -8.28 4.07 7.08
N ASP A 78 -9.12 5.03 7.50
CA ASP A 78 -10.47 5.27 6.98
C ASP A 78 -10.49 5.63 5.48
N ASN A 79 -9.40 6.22 4.97
CA ASN A 79 -9.27 6.61 3.58
C ASN A 79 -8.75 5.47 2.69
N ILE A 80 -8.41 4.30 3.22
CA ILE A 80 -7.81 3.20 2.45
C ILE A 80 -8.89 2.29 1.86
N THR A 81 -8.98 2.23 0.54
CA THR A 81 -9.86 1.29 -0.18
C THR A 81 -9.12 0.01 -0.58
N LEU A 82 -7.93 0.16 -1.17
CA LEU A 82 -7.13 -0.96 -1.66
C LEU A 82 -5.65 -0.63 -1.55
N MET A 83 -4.85 -1.62 -1.18
CA MET A 83 -3.39 -1.56 -1.20
C MET A 83 -2.86 -2.61 -2.15
N MET A 84 -1.97 -2.23 -3.06
CA MET A 84 -1.29 -3.17 -3.94
C MET A 84 0.18 -2.81 -4.11
N ASN A 85 0.99 -3.84 -4.38
CA ASN A 85 2.34 -3.61 -4.84
C ASN A 85 2.31 -3.06 -6.27
N THR A 86 3.13 -2.06 -6.55
CA THR A 86 3.30 -1.54 -7.92
C THR A 86 4.26 -2.44 -8.70
#